data_AF-J7IR01-F1
#
_entry.id   AF-J7IR01-F1
#
_cell.length_a   1.000
_cell.length_b   1.000
_cell.length_c   1.000
_cell.angle_alpha   90.00
_cell.angle_beta   90.00
_cell.angle_gamma   90.00
#
_symmetry.space_group_name_H-M   'P 1'
#
loop_
_entity.id
_entity.type
_entity.pdbx_description
1 polymer ?
#
loop_
_entity_poly.entity_id
_entity_poly.type
_entity_poly.pdbx_seq_one_letter_code
_entity_poly.pdbx_strand_id
1 'polypeptide(L)'
;MWLLSTYSDEPNAVPVAFKDVTDDGKLVVGDVFLETTISNIRENGKIAISACNERTMEGYQVKGNHHSLFSFFAELLIFLAAAARAGIISTAAVWNLH
;
A
#
# COMPACT_ATOMS: atom_id res chain seq x y z
N MET A 1 -4.66 -7.89 6.24
CA MET A 1 -5.49 -6.79 5.72
C MET A 1 -4.70 -5.79 4.87
N TRP A 2 -5.26 -5.33 3.75
CA TRP A 2 -4.71 -4.25 2.92
C TRP A 2 -5.70 -3.09 2.86
N LEU A 3 -5.21 -1.85 2.97
CA LEU A 3 -6.00 -0.62 2.96
C LEU A 3 -5.44 0.34 1.90
N LEU A 4 -6.32 0.87 1.05
CA LEU A 4 -6.02 2.03 0.22
C LEU A 4 -6.50 3.28 0.95
N SER A 5 -5.60 4.21 1.20
CA SER A 5 -5.90 5.48 1.83
C SER A 5 -5.66 6.62 0.84
N THR A 6 -6.66 7.46 0.69
CA THR A 6 -6.66 8.63 -0.21
C THR A 6 -7.28 9.81 0.51
N TYR A 7 -7.14 10.99 -0.07
CA TYR A 7 -7.68 12.22 0.50
C TYR A 7 -7.96 13.23 -0.61
N SER A 8 -9.02 14.02 -0.45
CA SER A 8 -9.26 15.26 -1.17
C SER A 8 -9.60 16.36 -0.16
N ASP A 9 -10.87 16.51 0.19
CA ASP A 9 -11.36 17.33 1.29
C ASP A 9 -11.50 16.50 2.58
N GLU A 10 -11.89 15.22 2.45
CA GLU A 10 -12.10 14.28 3.56
C GLU A 10 -11.23 13.02 3.41
N PRO A 11 -10.69 12.46 4.51
CA PRO A 11 -9.90 11.24 4.49
C PRO A 11 -10.76 10.03 4.15
N ASN A 12 -10.22 9.19 3.27
CA ASN A 12 -10.87 7.97 2.83
C ASN A 12 -9.90 6.80 2.98
N ALA A 13 -10.34 5.71 3.61
CA ALA A 13 -9.57 4.49 3.77
C ALA A 13 -10.45 3.27 3.53
N VAL A 14 -10.08 2.45 2.54
CA VAL A 14 -10.93 1.35 2.07
C VAL A 14 -10.16 0.04 2.10
N PRO A 15 -10.69 -1.02 2.74
CA PRO A 15 -10.08 -2.34 2.68
C PRO A 15 -10.23 -2.94 1.29
N VAL A 16 -9.18 -3.61 0.81
CA VAL A 16 -9.16 -4.23 -0.51
C VAL A 16 -8.86 -5.73 -0.42
N ALA A 17 -9.78 -6.54 -0.96
CA ALA A 17 -9.68 -7.99 -0.97
C ALA A 17 -9.20 -8.54 -2.32
N PHE A 18 -9.64 -7.94 -3.42
CA PHE A 18 -9.24 -8.32 -4.78
C PHE A 18 -8.03 -7.48 -5.21
N LYS A 19 -6.85 -8.10 -5.17
CA LYS A 19 -5.59 -7.47 -5.56
C LYS A 19 -4.60 -8.52 -6.05
N ASP A 20 -3.71 -8.10 -6.93
CA ASP A 20 -2.58 -8.89 -7.42
C ASP A 20 -1.37 -7.98 -7.70
N VAL A 21 -0.18 -8.56 -7.83
CA VAL A 21 1.02 -7.84 -8.28
C VAL A 21 1.44 -8.45 -9.62
N THR A 22 1.50 -7.62 -10.67
CA THR A 22 1.90 -8.05 -12.00
C THR A 22 3.39 -8.36 -12.08
N ASP A 23 3.82 -9.09 -13.12
CA ASP A 23 5.22 -9.47 -13.34
C ASP A 23 6.16 -8.25 -13.45
N ASP A 24 5.65 -7.11 -13.96
CA ASP A 24 6.38 -5.83 -14.03
C ASP A 24 6.26 -4.99 -12.74
N GLY A 25 5.71 -5.58 -11.68
CA GLY A 25 5.77 -5.07 -10.32
C GLY A 25 4.70 -4.06 -9.94
N LYS A 26 3.62 -3.98 -10.71
CA LYS A 26 2.49 -3.07 -10.45
C LYS A 26 1.45 -3.75 -9.57
N LEU A 27 1.00 -3.04 -8.54
CA LEU A 27 -0.16 -3.47 -7.78
C LEU A 27 -1.43 -3.22 -8.60
N VAL A 28 -2.20 -4.26 -8.85
CA VAL A 28 -3.53 -4.17 -9.46
C VAL A 28 -4.56 -4.43 -8.37
N VAL A 29 -5.58 -3.58 -8.29
CA VAL A 29 -6.68 -3.71 -7.33
C VAL A 29 -7.98 -3.76 -8.11
N GLY A 30 -8.82 -4.76 -7.83
CA GLY A 30 -10.16 -4.85 -8.40
C GLY A 30 -11.05 -3.75 -7.82
N ASP A 31 -11.69 -2.98 -8.69
CA ASP A 31 -12.65 -1.96 -8.27
C ASP A 31 -13.93 -2.62 -7.75
N VAL A 32 -14.12 -2.54 -6.43
CA VAL A 32 -15.33 -2.99 -5.73
C VAL A 32 -15.74 -1.87 -4.79
N PHE A 33 -16.46 -0.89 -5.33
CA PHE A 33 -16.90 0.34 -4.64
C PHE A 33 -15.76 1.31 -4.30
N LEU A 34 -14.83 1.55 -5.24
CA LEU A 34 -13.72 2.50 -5.06
C LEU A 34 -14.00 3.89 -5.62
N GLU A 35 -15.26 4.29 -5.82
CA GLU A 35 -15.63 5.58 -6.44
C GLU A 35 -14.95 6.78 -5.78
N THR A 36 -15.05 6.91 -4.46
CA THR A 36 -14.39 7.98 -3.69
C THR A 36 -12.86 7.90 -3.80
N THR A 37 -12.29 6.69 -3.70
CA THR A 37 -10.85 6.46 -3.85
C THR A 37 -10.34 6.95 -5.20
N ILE A 38 -11.04 6.59 -6.28
CA ILE A 38 -10.69 6.98 -7.65
C ILE A 38 -10.87 8.48 -7.85
N SER A 39 -11.93 9.07 -7.30
CA SER A 39 -12.16 10.53 -7.35
C SER A 39 -10.99 11.29 -6.71
N ASN A 40 -10.58 10.90 -5.50
CA ASN A 40 -9.46 11.52 -4.79
C ASN A 40 -8.14 11.42 -5.57
N ILE A 41 -7.88 10.25 -6.17
CA ILE A 41 -6.70 10.04 -7.01
C ILE A 41 -6.74 10.90 -8.26
N ARG A 42 -7.90 11.07 -8.90
CA ARG A 42 -8.02 11.95 -10.09
C ARG A 42 -7.76 13.40 -9.74
N GLU A 43 -8.13 13.82 -8.54
CA GLU A 43 -8.01 15.21 -8.11
C GLU A 43 -6.57 15.62 -7.81
N ASN A 44 -5.82 14.79 -7.06
CA ASN A 44 -4.47 15.16 -6.63
C ASN A 44 -3.43 14.05 -6.80
N GLY A 45 -3.84 12.86 -7.22
CA GLY A 45 -2.95 11.76 -7.53
C GLY A 45 -2.34 11.05 -6.32
N LYS A 46 -2.60 11.48 -5.08
CA LYS A 46 -1.95 10.95 -3.88
C LYS A 46 -2.67 9.72 -3.35
N ILE A 47 -1.89 8.72 -2.97
CA ILE A 47 -2.40 7.49 -2.35
C ILE A 47 -1.36 6.92 -1.38
N ALA A 48 -1.85 6.31 -0.31
CA ALA A 48 -1.10 5.49 0.61
C ALA A 48 -1.68 4.08 0.61
N ILE A 49 -0.81 3.07 0.67
CA ILE A 49 -1.21 1.67 0.71
C ILE A 49 -0.59 1.07 1.96
N SER A 50 -1.45 0.59 2.85
CA SER A 50 -1.04 -0.06 4.10
C SER A 50 -1.35 -1.55 4.00
N ALA A 51 -0.36 -2.40 4.25
CA ALA A 51 -0.51 -3.85 4.33
C ALA A 51 -0.15 -4.31 5.74
N CYS A 52 -1.03 -5.05 6.38
CA CYS A 52 -0.84 -5.55 7.74
C CYS A 52 -1.14 -7.06 7.81
N ASN A 53 -0.27 -7.81 8.50
CA ASN A 53 -0.49 -9.20 8.85
C ASN A 53 -1.30 -9.28 10.15
N GLU A 54 -2.50 -9.86 10.08
CA GLU A 54 -3.44 -9.92 11.20
C GLU A 54 -2.98 -10.82 12.36
N ARG A 55 -2.05 -11.76 12.11
CA ARG A 55 -1.54 -12.67 13.15
C ARG A 55 -0.33 -12.10 13.87
N THR A 56 0.59 -11.49 13.12
CA THR A 56 1.85 -10.98 13.69
C THR A 56 1.80 -9.51 14.04
N MET A 57 0.75 -8.79 13.61
CA MET A 57 0.63 -7.32 13.72
C MET A 57 1.71 -6.54 12.98
N GLU A 58 2.50 -7.21 12.14
CA GLU A 58 3.50 -6.59 11.29
C GLU A 58 2.82 -5.82 10.15
N GLY A 59 3.21 -4.55 9.98
CA GLY A 59 2.61 -3.66 9.00
C GLY A 59 3.63 -2.87 8.20
N TYR A 60 3.30 -2.62 6.94
CA TYR A 60 4.08 -1.83 6.00
C TYR A 60 3.19 -0.78 5.36
N GLN A 61 3.74 0.39 5.05
CA GLN A 61 3.05 1.43 4.31
C GLN A 61 3.95 2.01 3.22
N VAL A 62 3.38 2.18 2.02
CA VAL A 62 4.01 2.91 0.93
C VAL A 62 3.11 4.09 0.55
N LYS A 63 3.71 5.26 0.33
CA LYS A 63 3.02 6.51 -0.03
C LYS A 63 3.61 7.08 -1.31
N GLY A 64 2.80 7.75 -2.10
CA GLY A 64 3.25 8.37 -3.32
C GLY A 64 2.11 8.81 -4.22
N ASN A 65 2.47 9.22 -5.43
CA ASN A 65 1.50 9.48 -6.48
C ASN A 65 1.14 8.16 -7.18
N HIS A 66 -0.11 8.03 -7.64
CA HIS A 66 -0.59 6.82 -8.31
C HIS A 66 0.35 6.37 -9.43
N HIS A 67 0.80 7.25 -10.33
CA HIS A 67 1.77 6.92 -11.38
C HIS A 67 3.11 6.35 -10.85
N SER A 68 3.61 6.85 -9.73
CA SER A 68 4.92 6.47 -9.17
C SER A 68 4.83 5.22 -8.29
N LEU A 69 3.70 4.99 -7.63
CA LEU A 69 3.47 3.85 -6.75
C LEU A 69 3.34 2.52 -7.50
N PHE A 70 2.88 2.53 -8.76
CA PHE A 70 2.84 1.31 -9.56
C PHE A 70 4.22 0.76 -9.90
N SER A 71 5.30 1.56 -9.89
CA SER A 71 6.66 1.07 -10.20
C SER A 71 7.48 0.71 -8.94
N PHE A 72 7.09 1.20 -7.76
CA PHE A 72 7.84 1.03 -6.52
C PHE A 72 7.37 -0.18 -5.66
N PHE A 73 6.26 -0.83 -6.05
CA PHE A 73 5.52 -1.72 -5.18
C PHE A 73 6.11 -3.13 -5.07
N ALA A 74 6.70 -3.67 -6.14
CA ALA A 74 7.22 -5.03 -6.12
C ALA A 74 8.62 -5.15 -5.49
N GLU A 75 9.53 -4.23 -5.78
CA GLU A 75 10.91 -4.35 -5.28
C GLU A 75 10.97 -4.23 -3.76
N LEU A 76 10.25 -3.28 -3.17
CA LEU A 76 10.24 -3.08 -1.73
C LEU A 76 9.49 -4.19 -1.00
N LEU A 77 8.37 -4.69 -1.53
CA LEU A 77 7.57 -5.73 -0.87
C LEU A 77 8.22 -7.12 -1.00
N ILE A 78 8.81 -7.45 -2.15
CA ILE A 78 9.59 -8.69 -2.33
C ILE A 78 10.84 -8.65 -1.46
N PHE A 79 11.56 -7.52 -1.43
CA PHE A 79 12.76 -7.38 -0.60
C PHE A 79 12.44 -7.46 0.89
N LEU A 80 11.41 -6.75 1.37
CA LEU A 80 11.03 -6.78 2.78
C LEU A 80 10.47 -8.15 3.18
N ALA A 81 9.61 -8.78 2.36
CA ALA A 81 9.12 -10.12 2.64
C ALA A 81 10.23 -11.19 2.55
N ALA A 82 11.19 -11.06 1.64
CA ALA A 82 12.36 -11.95 1.56
C ALA A 82 13.31 -11.73 2.74
N ALA A 83 13.61 -10.49 3.11
CA ALA A 83 14.49 -10.15 4.23
C ALA A 83 13.88 -10.55 5.58
N ALA A 84 12.56 -10.41 5.75
CA ALA A 84 11.84 -10.90 6.93
C ALA A 84 11.83 -12.45 6.99
N ARG A 85 11.57 -13.14 5.87
CA ARG A 85 11.66 -14.62 5.80
C ARG A 85 13.08 -15.15 6.05
N ALA A 86 14.10 -14.39 5.64
CA ALA A 86 15.50 -14.73 5.85
C ALA A 86 16.05 -14.32 7.22
N GLY A 87 15.23 -13.66 8.07
CA GLY A 87 15.66 -13.18 9.40
C GLY A 87 16.73 -12.09 9.36
N ILE A 88 16.92 -11.44 8.21
CA ILE A 88 17.95 -10.41 7.99
C ILE A 88 17.53 -9.08 8.62
N ILE A 89 16.21 -8.83 8.71
CA ILE A 89 15.66 -7.65 9.37
C ILE A 89 14.62 -8.08 10.41
N SER A 90 14.71 -7.49 11.60
CA SER A 90 13.58 -7.38 12.53
C SER A 90 12.81 -6.14 12.10
N THR A 91 11.56 -6.27 11.69
CA THR A 91 10.74 -5.13 11.27
C THR A 91 10.40 -4.23 12.45
N ALA A 92 11.27 -3.26 12.71
CA ALA A 92 11.00 -2.07 13.50
C ALA A 92 11.34 -0.85 12.64
N ALA A 93 10.40 -0.45 11.78
CA ALA A 93 10.40 0.90 11.20
C ALA A 93 9.25 1.67 11.84
N VAL A 94 9.43 2.03 13.12
CA VAL A 94 8.62 3.04 13.80
C VAL A 94 9.02 4.40 13.20
N TRP A 95 8.14 5.01 12.42
CA TRP A 95 8.30 6.42 12.08
C TRP A 95 7.68 7.24 13.21
N ASN A 96 8.54 7.88 14.01
CA ASN A 96 8.13 8.98 14.88
C ASN A 96 7.56 10.10 14.01
N LEU A 97 6.28 10.41 14.21
CA LEU A 97 5.70 11.67 13.74
C LEU A 97 6.13 12.76 14.73
N HIS A 98 6.88 13.74 14.23
CA HIS A 98 7.02 15.03 14.90
C HIS A 98 5.71 15.81 14.81
#